data_AF-A0AAU4PTQ7-F1
#
_entry.id   AF-A0AAU4PTQ7-F1
#
_cell.length_a   1.000
_cell.length_b   1.000
_cell.length_c   1.000
_cell.angle_alpha   90.00
_cell.angle_beta   90.00
_cell.angle_gamma   90.00
#
_symmetry.space_group_name_H-M   'P 1'
#
loop_
_entity.id
_entity.type
_entity.pdbx_description
1 polymer ?
#
loop_
_entity_poly.entity_id
_entity_poly.type
_entity_poly.pdbx_seq_one_letter_code
_entity_poly.pdbx_strand_id
1 'polypeptide(L)'
;MKLANDILLNGALVLIVLAGALLLVRIWRGPSMLDRAVAVDIAAVLIIAGIGVNAAITRTSYYLSIMLVTAFLGFTSSVAIARFIAARDRPGVRTRPGAVSLKKVQGPKERP
;
A
#
# COMPACT_ATOMS: atom_id res chain seq x y z
N MET A 1 20.80 -32.08 -11.09
CA MET A 1 19.59 -31.23 -10.96
C MET A 1 19.30 -30.80 -9.52
N LYS A 2 19.37 -31.68 -8.51
CA LYS A 2 19.15 -31.29 -7.09
C LYS A 2 20.06 -30.16 -6.61
N LEU A 3 21.37 -30.28 -6.84
CA LEU A 3 22.37 -29.24 -6.52
C LEU A 3 22.03 -27.85 -7.07
N ALA A 4 21.54 -27.76 -8.32
CA ALA A 4 21.20 -26.47 -8.93
C ALA A 4 20.00 -25.82 -8.23
N ASN A 5 18.97 -26.60 -7.89
CA ASN A 5 17.80 -26.13 -7.17
C ASN A 5 18.17 -25.66 -5.76
N ASP A 6 19.02 -26.40 -5.06
CA ASP A 6 19.45 -26.04 -3.71
C ASP A 6 20.26 -24.72 -3.70
N ILE A 7 21.13 -24.52 -4.70
CA ILE A 7 21.86 -23.25 -4.89
C ILE A 7 20.89 -22.09 -5.19
N LEU A 8 19.91 -22.31 -6.08
CA LEU A 8 18.91 -21.30 -6.45
C LEU A 8 18.06 -20.88 -5.24
N LEU A 9 17.58 -21.85 -4.44
CA LEU A 9 16.73 -21.57 -3.27
C LEU A 9 17.53 -20.90 -2.14
N ASN A 10 18.77 -21.31 -1.91
CA ASN A 10 19.65 -20.63 -0.94
C ASN A 10 20.00 -19.21 -1.39
N GLY A 11 20.27 -19.01 -2.69
CA GLY A 11 20.48 -17.68 -3.26
C GLY A 11 19.27 -16.78 -3.08
N ALA A 12 18.06 -17.29 -3.32
CA ALA A 12 16.82 -16.56 -3.10
C ALA A 12 16.64 -16.17 -1.61
N LEU A 13 16.90 -17.08 -0.68
CA LEU A 13 16.86 -16.78 0.76
C LEU A 13 17.83 -15.67 1.15
N VAL A 14 19.08 -15.74 0.68
CA VAL A 14 20.09 -14.70 0.95
C VAL A 14 19.63 -13.35 0.43
N LEU A 15 19.10 -13.29 -0.80
CA LEU A 15 18.56 -12.06 -1.38
C LEU A 15 17.36 -11.51 -0.61
N ILE A 16 16.44 -12.37 -0.15
CA ILE A 16 15.29 -11.96 0.67
C ILE A 16 15.75 -11.37 2.00
N VAL A 17 16.72 -11.98 2.67
CA VAL A 17 17.28 -11.47 3.93
C VAL A 17 17.99 -10.13 3.71
N LEU A 18 18.79 -10.00 2.65
CA LEU A 18 19.42 -8.74 2.27
C LEU A 18 18.39 -7.65 1.98
N ALA A 19 17.34 -7.97 1.21
CA ALA A 19 16.25 -7.04 0.94
C ALA A 19 15.54 -6.63 2.24
N GLY A 20 15.32 -7.56 3.16
CA GLY A 20 14.76 -7.29 4.48
C GLY A 20 15.63 -6.35 5.31
N ALA A 21 16.95 -6.56 5.32
CA ALA A 21 17.89 -5.68 6.01
C ALA A 21 17.85 -4.25 5.43
N LEU A 22 17.84 -4.11 4.11
CA LEU A 22 17.71 -2.81 3.43
C LEU A 22 16.36 -2.15 3.73
N LEU A 23 15.29 -2.95 3.81
CA LEU A 23 13.96 -2.47 4.15
C LEU A 23 13.91 -1.92 5.58
N LEU A 24 14.54 -2.58 6.54
CA LEU A 24 14.65 -2.09 7.91
C LEU A 24 15.36 -0.73 7.96
N VAL A 25 16.43 -0.55 7.17
CA VAL A 25 17.10 0.74 7.04
C VAL A 25 16.16 1.80 6.47
N ARG A 26 15.31 1.44 5.49
CA ARG A 26 14.30 2.36 4.93
C ARG A 26 13.23 2.74 5.95
N ILE A 27 12.72 1.78 6.73
CA ILE A 27 11.73 2.06 7.78
C ILE A 27 12.28 3.08 8.79
N TRP A 28 13.55 2.94 9.17
CA TRP A 28 14.19 3.82 10.15
C TRP A 28 14.50 5.22 9.60
N ARG A 29 15.02 5.31 8.37
CA ARG A 29 15.37 6.59 7.73
C ARG A 29 14.22 7.29 7.01
N GLY A 30 13.08 6.61 6.83
CA GLY A 30 11.93 7.10 6.05
C GLY A 30 11.46 8.48 6.53
N PRO A 31 11.54 9.53 5.68
CA PRO A 31 11.21 10.91 6.04
C PRO A 31 9.71 11.18 6.08
N SER A 32 8.90 10.40 5.34
CA SER A 32 7.44 10.55 5.28
C SER A 32 6.72 9.38 5.96
N MET A 33 5.58 9.66 6.59
CA MET A 33 4.74 8.64 7.21
C MET A 33 4.22 7.62 6.19
N LEU A 34 4.01 8.08 4.95
CA LEU A 34 3.60 7.24 3.81
C LEU A 34 4.70 6.27 3.41
N ASP A 35 5.95 6.72 3.33
CA ASP A 35 7.09 5.85 2.98
C ASP A 35 7.26 4.72 4.01
N ARG A 36 7.05 5.03 5.29
CA ARG A 36 7.06 4.01 6.36
C ARG A 36 5.92 3.01 6.21
N ALA A 37 4.72 3.47 5.88
CA ALA A 37 3.57 2.59 5.68
C ALA A 37 3.77 1.65 4.48
N VAL A 38 4.30 2.16 3.38
CA VAL A 38 4.66 1.36 2.20
C VAL A 38 5.81 0.39 2.51
N ALA A 39 6.80 0.81 3.30
CA ALA A 39 7.88 -0.09 3.70
C ALA A 39 7.38 -1.27 4.55
N VAL A 40 6.40 -1.06 5.42
CA VAL A 40 5.76 -2.15 6.17
C VAL A 40 4.99 -3.10 5.24
N ASP A 41 4.34 -2.58 4.20
CA ASP A 41 3.67 -3.42 3.20
C ASP A 41 4.68 -4.31 2.44
N ILE A 42 5.82 -3.74 2.04
CA ILE A 42 6.90 -4.50 1.41
C ILE A 42 7.47 -5.57 2.37
N ALA A 43 7.45 -5.34 3.69
CA ALA A 43 7.87 -6.36 4.66
C ALA A 43 6.97 -7.60 4.58
N ALA A 44 5.65 -7.42 4.43
CA ALA A 44 4.72 -8.53 4.23
C ALA A 44 5.01 -9.29 2.93
N VAL A 45 5.35 -8.58 1.85
CA VAL A 45 5.76 -9.21 0.58
C VAL A 45 7.03 -10.06 0.75
N LEU A 46 8.02 -9.58 1.50
CA LEU A 46 9.23 -10.36 1.78
C LEU A 46 8.95 -11.60 2.64
N ILE A 47 8.00 -11.51 3.58
CA ILE A 47 7.53 -12.68 4.34
C ILE A 47 6.88 -13.71 3.40
N ILE A 48 6.01 -13.28 2.49
CA ILE A 48 5.40 -14.16 1.47
C ILE A 48 6.49 -14.82 0.61
N ALA A 49 7.50 -14.05 0.18
CA ALA A 49 8.61 -14.59 -0.61
C ALA A 49 9.39 -15.67 0.16
N GLY A 50 9.70 -15.43 1.44
CA GLY A 50 10.37 -16.42 2.29
C GLY A 50 9.53 -17.68 2.49
N ILE A 51 8.23 -17.54 2.71
CA ILE A 51 7.28 -18.67 2.79
C ILE A 51 7.24 -19.41 1.45
N GLY A 52 7.28 -18.71 0.32
CA GLY A 52 7.30 -19.31 -1.01
C GLY A 52 8.55 -20.16 -1.25
N VAL A 53 9.73 -19.70 -0.82
CA VAL A 53 10.95 -20.53 -0.85
C VAL A 53 10.79 -21.77 0.01
N ASN A 54 10.23 -21.62 1.22
CA ASN A 54 9.99 -22.76 2.10
C ASN A 54 8.98 -23.75 1.48
N ALA A 55 7.91 -23.24 0.85
CA ALA A 55 6.93 -24.06 0.14
C ALA A 55 7.55 -24.86 -1.01
N ALA A 56 8.51 -24.27 -1.73
CA ALA A 56 9.25 -24.94 -2.80
C ALA A 56 10.12 -26.09 -2.27
N ILE A 57 10.64 -25.97 -1.04
CA ILE A 57 11.43 -27.02 -0.36
C ILE A 57 10.51 -28.13 0.14
N THR A 58 9.48 -27.80 0.93
CA THR A 58 8.64 -28.79 1.63
C THR A 58 7.58 -29.43 0.73
N ARG A 59 7.25 -28.83 -0.41
CA ARG A 59 6.25 -29.29 -1.39
C ARG A 59 4.85 -29.55 -0.80
N THR A 60 4.51 -28.88 0.29
CA THR A 60 3.20 -28.97 0.96
C THR A 60 2.33 -27.77 0.63
N SER A 61 1.06 -28.01 0.30
CA SER A 61 0.08 -26.99 -0.09
C SER A 61 -0.30 -26.02 1.05
N TYR A 62 -0.05 -26.39 2.31
CA TYR A 62 -0.37 -25.55 3.48
C TYR A 62 0.18 -24.12 3.39
N TYR A 63 1.39 -23.95 2.84
CA TYR A 63 2.00 -22.64 2.68
C TYR A 63 1.27 -21.74 1.69
N LEU A 64 0.60 -22.31 0.69
CA LEU A 64 -0.16 -21.55 -0.31
C LEU A 64 -1.33 -20.81 0.34
N SER A 65 -2.02 -21.45 1.29
CA SER A 65 -3.11 -20.81 2.04
C SER A 65 -2.62 -19.63 2.88
N ILE A 66 -1.46 -19.77 3.53
CA ILE A 66 -0.85 -18.67 4.30
C ILE A 66 -0.47 -17.53 3.36
N MET A 67 0.23 -17.82 2.26
CA MET A 67 0.62 -16.82 1.27
C MET A 67 -0.59 -16.09 0.71
N LEU A 68 -1.70 -16.79 0.46
CA LEU A 68 -2.94 -16.21 -0.04
C LEU A 68 -3.53 -15.20 0.95
N VAL A 69 -3.68 -15.58 2.22
CA VAL A 69 -4.21 -14.68 3.27
C VAL A 69 -3.29 -13.47 3.46
N THR A 70 -1.98 -13.67 3.48
CA THR A 70 -1.02 -12.56 3.61
C THR A 70 -1.03 -11.65 2.38
N ALA A 71 -1.19 -12.20 1.16
CA ALA A 71 -1.29 -11.41 -0.06
C ALA A 71 -2.53 -10.51 -0.06
N PHE A 72 -3.67 -11.03 0.38
CA PHE A 72 -4.88 -10.21 0.57
C PHE A 72 -4.69 -9.14 1.63
N LEU A 73 -3.98 -9.45 2.72
CA LEU A 73 -3.68 -8.48 3.77
C LEU A 73 -2.78 -7.34 3.26
N GLY A 74 -1.71 -7.66 2.52
CA GLY A 74 -0.83 -6.66 1.91
C GLY A 74 -1.56 -5.80 0.89
N PHE A 75 -2.32 -6.42 -0.02
CA PHE A 75 -3.14 -5.68 -0.97
C PHE A 75 -4.13 -4.71 -0.27
N THR A 76 -4.83 -5.20 0.76
CA THR A 76 -5.78 -4.39 1.53
C THR A 76 -5.07 -3.24 2.26
N SER A 77 -3.86 -3.47 2.80
CA SER A 77 -3.02 -2.45 3.41
C SER A 77 -2.72 -1.29 2.45
N SER A 78 -2.26 -1.61 1.24
CA SER A 78 -1.99 -0.62 0.19
C SER A 78 -3.24 0.19 -0.21
N VAL A 79 -4.38 -0.50 -0.40
CA VAL A 79 -5.67 0.15 -0.70
C VAL A 79 -6.12 1.08 0.43
N ALA A 80 -5.97 0.65 1.69
CA ALA A 80 -6.32 1.46 2.85
C ALA A 80 -5.49 2.74 2.92
N ILE A 81 -4.17 2.65 2.68
CA ILE A 81 -3.27 3.81 2.62
C ILE A 81 -3.71 4.76 1.50
N ALA A 82 -3.96 4.24 0.29
CA ALA A 82 -4.40 5.05 -0.85
C ALA A 82 -5.73 5.76 -0.57
N ARG A 83 -6.69 5.08 0.08
CA ARG A 83 -7.97 5.67 0.48
C ARG A 83 -7.82 6.73 1.55
N PHE A 84 -6.96 6.50 2.53
CA PHE A 84 -6.68 7.48 3.58
C PHE A 84 -6.11 8.78 3.00
N ILE A 85 -5.15 8.68 2.06
CA ILE A 85 -4.56 9.84 1.38
C ILE A 85 -5.62 10.57 0.55
N ALA A 86 -6.36 9.85 -0.29
CA ALA A 86 -7.40 10.44 -1.12
C ALA A 86 -8.54 11.11 -0.31
N ALA A 87 -8.80 10.64 0.91
CA ALA A 87 -9.76 11.28 1.81
C ALA A 87 -9.24 12.60 2.40
N ARG A 88 -7.93 12.72 2.63
CA ARG A 88 -7.27 13.94 3.11
C ARG A 88 -7.21 15.04 2.04
N ASP A 89 -7.05 14.65 0.78
CA ASP A 89 -6.95 15.58 -0.37
C ASP A 89 -8.29 16.10 -0.91
N ARG A 90 -9.43 15.78 -0.27
CA ARG A 90 -10.71 16.37 -0.65
C ARG A 90 -10.63 17.88 -0.45
N PRO A 91 -10.71 18.70 -1.53
CA PRO A 91 -10.76 20.14 -1.37
C PRO A 91 -12.04 20.43 -0.61
N GLY A 92 -11.93 21.00 0.60
CA GLY A 92 -13.10 21.47 1.33
C GLY A 92 -13.95 22.29 0.36
N VAL A 93 -15.24 21.95 0.26
CA VAL A 93 -16.19 22.66 -0.59
C VAL A 93 -16.02 24.14 -0.25
N ARG A 94 -15.32 24.88 -1.11
CA ARG A 94 -15.21 26.33 -0.98
C ARG A 94 -16.61 26.83 -1.31
N THR A 95 -17.43 27.01 -0.29
CA THR A 95 -18.69 27.75 -0.38
C THR A 95 -18.33 29.06 -1.04
N ARG A 96 -18.65 29.22 -2.34
CA ARG A 96 -18.35 30.46 -3.07
C ARG A 96 -19.08 31.60 -2.36
N PRO A 97 -18.38 32.51 -1.67
CA PRO A 97 -19.03 33.63 -1.00
C PRO A 97 -19.47 34.60 -2.11
N GLY A 98 -20.74 34.56 -2.52
CA GLY A 98 -21.24 35.49 -3.54
C GLY A 98 -22.49 35.07 -4.30
N ALA A 99 -22.88 33.79 -4.29
CA ALA A 99 -24.04 33.34 -5.06
C ALA A 99 -25.41 33.86 -4.54
N VAL A 100 -25.46 34.44 -3.34
CA VAL A 100 -26.70 34.96 -2.72
C VAL A 100 -27.02 36.41 -3.16
N SER A 101 -26.06 37.16 -3.73
CA SER A 101 -26.26 38.59 -4.03
C SER A 101 -27.02 38.86 -5.33
N LEU A 102 -26.98 37.95 -6.31
CA LEU A 102 -27.59 38.17 -7.63
C LEU A 102 -29.13 38.02 -7.65
N LYS A 103 -29.74 37.46 -6.60
CA LYS A 103 -31.21 37.31 -6.54
C LYS A 103 -31.92 38.54 -5.96
N LYS A 104 -31.21 39.53 -5.42
CA LYS A 104 -31.83 40.67 -4.71
C LYS A 104 -32.04 41.93 -5.56
N VAL A 105 -31.62 41.94 -6.83
CA VAL A 105 -31.73 43.13 -7.70
C VAL A 105 -32.95 43.07 -8.64
N GLN A 106 -33.57 41.91 -8.83
CA GLN A 106 -34.79 41.78 -9.63
C GLN A 106 -36.05 41.90 -8.75
N GLY A 107 -36.23 43.07 -8.13
CA GLY A 107 -37.52 43.49 -7.56
C GLY A 107 -38.47 44.01 -8.65
N PRO A 108 -39.79 44.06 -8.39
CA PRO A 108 -40.83 44.15 -9.42
C PRO A 108 -40.68 45.43 -10.25
N LYS A 109 -40.58 45.25 -11.58
CA LYS A 109 -40.54 46.34 -12.56
C LYS A 109 -41.96 46.89 -12.74
N GLU A 110 -42.45 47.61 -11.73
CA GLU A 110 -43.64 48.43 -11.83
C GLU A 110 -43.28 49.83 -12.33
N ARG A 111 -43.71 50.15 -13.55
CA ARG A 111 -44.33 51.43 -13.94
C ARG A 111 -44.48 51.52 -15.47
N PRO A 112 -45.36 52.42 -15.97
CA PRO A 112 -46.50 53.09 -15.34
C PRO A 112 -47.86 52.63 -15.90
#